data_AF-A0A1B1PK88-F1
#
_entry.id   AF-A0A1B1PK88-F1
#
_cell.length_a   1.000
_cell.length_b   1.000
_cell.length_c   1.000
_cell.angle_alpha   90.00
_cell.angle_beta   90.00
_cell.angle_gamma   90.00
#
_symmetry.space_group_name_H-M   'P 1'
#
loop_
_entity.id
_entity.type
_entity.pdbx_description
1 polymer ?
#
loop_
_entity_poly.entity_id
_entity_poly.type
_entity_poly.pdbx_seq_one_letter_code
_entity_poly.pdbx_strand_id
1 'polypeptide(L)'
;MAIHPRLTLQAVLCAALPAALPAQSPLIDESFLTDRSYVMLVPPAEAATAWVCIGADARARAVLRQPGSAALQEALTQDWTATARCDAGIAQLRIAGPTGTALQNFPVGRHYVDGIARLQSFDLTAVIRQCAGWFDSLPDACRSAPQGEGCAALEQSFSFGPGAPLPGSAPLSISANCVNGDIAPRQITPRLELRCLHETICLAAF
;
A
#
# COMPACT_ATOMS: atom_id res chain seq x y z
N MET A 1 8.22 78.62 -19.12
CA MET A 1 9.23 77.53 -19.16
C MET A 1 8.49 76.24 -19.46
N ALA A 2 8.99 75.51 -20.45
CA ALA A 2 8.40 74.31 -21.02
C ALA A 2 8.36 73.13 -20.04
N ILE A 3 7.39 72.23 -20.25
CA ILE A 3 7.52 70.77 -20.52
C ILE A 3 6.19 70.08 -20.13
N HIS A 4 5.49 69.55 -21.13
CA HIS A 4 4.42 68.54 -21.02
C HIS A 4 5.05 67.13 -20.76
N PRO A 5 4.28 66.03 -20.86
CA PRO A 5 3.40 65.39 -19.89
C PRO A 5 3.91 63.96 -19.56
N ARG A 6 3.21 63.17 -18.74
CA ARG A 6 3.14 61.69 -18.83
C ARG A 6 2.21 61.17 -17.72
N LEU A 7 0.98 60.76 -18.06
CA LEU A 7 0.61 59.35 -18.33
C LEU A 7 0.95 58.43 -17.14
N THR A 8 0.07 58.41 -16.14
CA THR A 8 0.00 57.31 -15.16
C THR A 8 -0.80 56.17 -15.80
N LEU A 9 -0.07 55.12 -16.16
CA LEU A 9 -0.56 53.92 -16.83
C LEU A 9 -1.40 53.07 -15.89
N GLN A 10 -2.52 52.64 -16.45
CA GLN A 10 -3.43 51.55 -16.11
C GLN A 10 -2.95 50.50 -15.10
N ALA A 11 -3.84 50.23 -14.15
CA ALA A 11 -3.96 48.98 -13.44
C ALA A 11 -4.15 47.81 -14.42
N VAL A 12 -3.29 46.79 -14.31
CA VAL A 12 -3.58 45.45 -14.81
C VAL A 12 -3.39 44.52 -13.63
N LEU A 13 -4.51 44.05 -13.08
CA LEU A 13 -4.54 42.91 -12.18
C LEU A 13 -4.02 41.68 -12.95
N CYS A 14 -2.81 41.23 -12.64
CA CYS A 14 -2.42 39.85 -12.91
C CYS A 14 -3.05 38.97 -11.82
N ALA A 15 -4.17 38.32 -12.15
CA ALA A 15 -4.65 37.18 -11.40
C ALA A 15 -3.61 36.07 -11.52
N ALA A 16 -2.88 35.80 -10.43
CA ALA A 16 -2.03 34.64 -10.31
C ALA A 16 -2.90 33.38 -10.27
N LEU A 17 -2.97 32.67 -11.39
CA LEU A 17 -3.47 31.29 -11.43
C LEU A 17 -2.59 30.42 -10.51
N PRO A 18 -3.16 29.51 -9.70
CA PRO A 18 -2.37 28.50 -9.03
C PRO A 18 -1.74 27.61 -10.08
N ALA A 19 -0.41 27.61 -10.14
CA ALA A 19 0.37 26.67 -10.92
C ALA A 19 0.00 25.26 -10.47
N ALA A 20 -0.64 24.49 -11.36
CA ALA A 20 -0.81 23.06 -11.18
C ALA A 20 0.58 22.44 -11.01
N LEU A 21 0.81 21.78 -9.86
CA LEU A 21 1.99 20.97 -9.64
C LEU A 21 2.07 19.92 -10.77
N PRO A 22 3.22 19.74 -11.43
CA PRO A 22 3.38 18.62 -12.35
C PRO A 22 3.24 17.34 -11.53
N ALA A 23 2.27 16.50 -11.93
CA ALA A 23 2.18 15.13 -11.47
C ALA A 23 3.56 14.47 -11.69
N GLN A 24 4.22 14.08 -10.61
CA GLN A 24 5.41 13.26 -10.68
C GLN A 24 4.96 11.89 -11.17
N SER A 25 4.99 11.69 -12.49
CA SER A 25 5.01 10.35 -13.07
C SER A 25 6.12 9.57 -12.38
N PRO A 26 5.90 8.32 -11.94
CA PRO A 26 7.00 7.51 -11.46
C PRO A 26 8.04 7.46 -12.58
N LEU A 27 9.24 7.97 -12.29
CA LEU A 27 10.35 8.01 -13.22
C LEU A 27 10.81 6.56 -13.42
N ILE A 28 10.15 5.84 -14.33
CA ILE A 28 10.71 4.63 -14.89
C ILE A 28 11.85 5.13 -15.77
N ASP A 29 13.07 4.94 -15.29
CA ASP A 29 14.28 5.19 -16.06
C ASP A 29 14.29 4.22 -17.25
N GLU A 30 13.82 4.70 -18.42
CA GLU A 30 13.70 3.91 -19.64
C GLU A 30 15.06 3.45 -20.20
N SER A 31 16.19 3.95 -19.65
CA SER A 31 17.52 3.47 -20.00
C SER A 31 17.78 2.01 -19.58
N PHE A 32 16.91 1.42 -18.74
CA PHE A 32 16.96 -0.01 -18.39
C PHE A 32 16.37 -0.95 -19.46
N LEU A 33 15.65 -0.44 -20.47
CA LEU A 33 14.76 -1.25 -21.31
C LEU A 33 15.38 -1.81 -22.60
N THR A 34 16.63 -1.46 -22.95
CA THR A 34 17.14 -1.74 -24.29
C THR A 34 18.04 -2.96 -24.44
N ASP A 35 18.68 -3.52 -23.39
CA ASP A 35 19.56 -4.69 -23.57
C ASP A 35 20.02 -5.45 -22.29
N ARG A 36 19.23 -5.44 -21.21
CA ARG A 36 19.63 -6.10 -19.94
C ARG A 36 18.55 -7.02 -19.39
N SER A 37 18.98 -8.12 -18.78
CA SER A 37 18.12 -8.99 -17.98
C SER A 37 17.59 -8.23 -16.74
N TYR A 38 16.28 -8.13 -16.57
CA TYR A 38 15.64 -7.41 -15.46
C TYR A 38 14.40 -8.12 -14.89
N VAL A 39 14.03 -7.73 -13.67
CA VAL A 39 12.76 -8.08 -13.05
C VAL A 39 12.17 -6.86 -12.36
N MET A 40 10.86 -6.67 -12.52
CA MET A 40 10.13 -5.54 -11.98
C MET A 40 8.77 -5.99 -11.46
N LEU A 41 8.37 -5.42 -10.34
CA LEU A 41 7.03 -5.53 -9.79
C LEU A 41 6.56 -4.12 -9.49
N VAL A 42 5.58 -3.65 -10.26
CA VAL A 42 5.09 -2.26 -10.22
C VAL A 42 3.97 -2.19 -9.19
N PRO A 43 4.05 -1.28 -8.20
CA PRO A 43 3.00 -1.13 -7.21
C PRO A 43 1.69 -0.63 -7.83
N PRO A 44 0.54 -1.05 -7.28
CA PRO A 44 -0.75 -0.47 -7.64
C PRO A 44 -0.72 1.04 -7.37
N ALA A 45 -1.43 1.78 -8.23
CA ALA A 45 -1.52 3.23 -8.14
C ALA A 45 -2.08 3.68 -6.79
N GLU A 46 -3.04 2.92 -6.26
CA GLU A 46 -3.71 3.16 -4.99
C GLU A 46 -3.17 2.20 -3.90
N ALA A 47 -3.22 2.67 -2.66
CA ALA A 47 -2.94 1.83 -1.51
C ALA A 47 -4.06 0.79 -1.33
N ALA A 48 -3.74 -0.36 -0.73
CA ALA A 48 -4.79 -1.26 -0.23
C ALA A 48 -5.59 -0.50 0.82
N THR A 49 -6.90 -0.71 0.86
CA THR A 49 -7.75 -0.15 1.90
C THR A 49 -8.39 -1.29 2.67
N ALA A 50 -8.20 -1.28 3.99
CA ALA A 50 -8.80 -2.27 4.87
C ALA A 50 -9.41 -1.59 6.09
N TRP A 51 -10.49 -2.16 6.59
CA TRP A 51 -11.07 -1.79 7.87
C TRP A 51 -11.20 -3.02 8.75
N VAL A 52 -11.07 -2.82 10.05
CA VAL A 52 -11.11 -3.89 11.05
C VAL A 52 -11.88 -3.40 12.26
N CYS A 53 -12.86 -4.19 12.66
CA CYS A 53 -13.62 -4.02 13.89
C CYS A 53 -13.02 -4.89 14.98
N ILE A 54 -12.58 -4.24 16.05
CA ILE A 54 -12.10 -4.90 17.26
C ILE A 54 -13.11 -4.67 18.38
N GLY A 55 -13.41 -5.75 19.11
CA GLY A 55 -14.24 -5.72 20.31
C GLY A 55 -13.57 -6.43 21.47
N ALA A 56 -14.22 -6.41 22.63
CA ALA A 56 -13.76 -7.13 23.80
C ALA A 56 -14.41 -8.52 23.88
N ASP A 57 -13.63 -9.57 24.14
CA ASP A 57 -14.19 -10.87 24.53
C ASP A 57 -14.64 -10.90 26.01
N ALA A 58 -15.14 -12.04 26.47
CA ALA A 58 -15.58 -12.23 27.86
C ALA A 58 -14.45 -12.05 28.90
N ARG A 59 -13.19 -11.97 28.47
CA ARG A 59 -12.00 -11.74 29.29
C ARG A 59 -11.38 -10.36 29.02
N ALA A 60 -12.13 -9.44 28.41
CA ALA A 60 -11.70 -8.10 28.03
C ALA A 60 -10.48 -8.06 27.10
N ARG A 61 -10.26 -9.10 26.28
CA ARG A 61 -9.20 -9.12 25.26
C ARG A 61 -9.71 -8.62 23.93
N ALA A 62 -8.86 -7.88 23.22
CA ALA A 62 -9.11 -7.48 21.84
C ALA A 62 -9.33 -8.70 20.94
N VAL A 63 -10.48 -8.75 20.27
CA VAL A 63 -10.84 -9.80 19.32
C VAL A 63 -11.40 -9.19 18.04
N LEU A 64 -10.99 -9.76 16.90
CA LEU A 64 -11.56 -9.45 15.60
C LEU A 64 -13.05 -9.78 15.57
N ARG A 65 -13.89 -8.78 15.27
CA ARG A 65 -15.33 -8.94 15.06
C ARG A 65 -15.69 -9.01 13.59
N GLN A 66 -15.17 -8.07 12.81
CA GLN A 66 -15.43 -7.91 11.39
C GLN A 66 -14.24 -7.23 10.70
N PRO A 67 -14.09 -7.37 9.38
CA PRO A 67 -14.71 -8.41 8.58
C PRO A 67 -14.16 -9.80 8.99
N GLY A 68 -14.82 -10.87 8.53
CA GLY A 68 -14.27 -12.22 8.71
C GLY A 68 -12.87 -12.36 8.07
N SER A 69 -12.07 -13.33 8.52
CA SER A 69 -10.68 -13.49 8.10
C SER A 69 -10.49 -13.58 6.58
N ALA A 70 -11.38 -14.28 5.87
CA ALA A 70 -11.33 -14.40 4.41
C ALA A 70 -11.57 -13.05 3.70
N ALA A 71 -12.56 -12.28 4.15
CA ALA A 71 -12.86 -10.97 3.58
C ALA A 71 -11.74 -9.96 3.90
N LEU A 72 -11.16 -10.02 5.10
CA LEU A 72 -9.99 -9.21 5.42
C LEU A 72 -8.79 -9.60 4.54
N GLN A 73 -8.53 -10.89 4.36
CA GLN A 73 -7.45 -11.38 3.50
C GLN A 73 -7.61 -10.91 2.05
N GLU A 74 -8.83 -10.90 1.53
CA GLU A 74 -9.13 -10.37 0.21
C GLU A 74 -8.84 -8.86 0.11
N ALA A 75 -9.22 -8.07 1.12
CA ALA A 75 -8.90 -6.64 1.17
C ALA A 75 -7.39 -6.35 1.27
N LEU A 76 -6.61 -7.29 1.80
CA LEU A 76 -5.15 -7.21 1.88
C LEU A 76 -4.44 -7.76 0.63
N THR A 77 -5.21 -8.20 -0.37
CA THR A 77 -4.71 -8.70 -1.64
C THR A 77 -4.80 -7.61 -2.70
N GLN A 78 -3.73 -7.41 -3.45
CA GLN A 78 -3.63 -6.39 -4.48
C GLN A 78 -3.18 -7.00 -5.81
N ASP A 79 -3.58 -6.37 -6.90
CA ASP A 79 -3.11 -6.70 -8.24
C ASP A 79 -1.86 -5.88 -8.57
N TRP A 80 -0.78 -6.58 -8.90
CA TRP A 80 0.53 -6.00 -9.25
C TRP A 80 0.88 -6.31 -10.69
N THR A 81 1.52 -5.38 -11.40
CA THR A 81 2.11 -5.69 -12.71
C THR A 81 3.49 -6.29 -12.49
N ALA A 82 3.69 -7.53 -12.93
CA ALA A 82 4.94 -8.26 -12.82
C ALA A 82 5.57 -8.46 -14.20
N THR A 83 6.77 -7.94 -14.38
CA THR A 83 7.48 -7.98 -15.66
C THR A 83 8.89 -8.52 -15.47
N ALA A 84 9.33 -9.42 -16.35
CA ALA A 84 10.69 -9.95 -16.35
C ALA A 84 11.22 -10.12 -17.78
N ARG A 85 12.51 -9.87 -17.98
CA ARG A 85 13.23 -10.10 -19.24
C ARG A 85 14.56 -10.78 -18.96
N CYS A 86 14.91 -11.76 -19.78
CA CYS A 86 16.19 -12.44 -19.75
C CYS A 86 16.70 -12.61 -21.19
N ASP A 87 17.96 -12.24 -21.44
CA ASP A 87 18.51 -12.24 -22.81
C ASP A 87 18.63 -13.66 -23.38
N ALA A 88 18.99 -14.64 -22.56
CA ALA A 88 19.09 -16.05 -22.94
C ALA A 88 17.84 -16.89 -22.64
N GLY A 89 16.78 -16.27 -22.11
CA GLY A 89 15.54 -16.95 -21.71
C GLY A 89 15.35 -17.07 -20.19
N ILE A 90 14.08 -17.16 -19.78
CA ILE A 90 13.60 -17.28 -18.40
C ILE A 90 13.45 -18.75 -18.05
N ALA A 91 14.06 -19.17 -16.95
CA ALA A 91 13.86 -20.48 -16.36
C ALA A 91 12.82 -20.45 -15.23
N GLN A 92 12.84 -19.40 -14.39
CA GLN A 92 11.91 -19.25 -13.27
C GLN A 92 11.65 -17.78 -12.90
N LEU A 93 10.41 -17.47 -12.52
CA LEU A 93 10.08 -16.22 -11.81
C LEU A 93 9.53 -16.57 -10.43
N ARG A 94 10.00 -15.85 -9.42
CA ARG A 94 9.58 -16.05 -8.04
C ARG A 94 9.11 -14.75 -7.44
N ILE A 95 7.88 -14.75 -6.93
CA ILE A 95 7.31 -13.67 -6.14
C ILE A 95 7.04 -14.21 -4.74
N ALA A 96 7.63 -13.60 -3.72
CA ALA A 96 7.42 -13.93 -2.33
C ALA A 96 6.69 -12.79 -1.61
N GLY A 97 5.83 -13.13 -0.66
CA GLY A 97 5.12 -12.19 0.19
C GLY A 97 4.78 -12.79 1.55
N PRO A 98 3.93 -12.11 2.35
CA PRO A 98 3.52 -12.53 3.69
C PRO A 98 3.04 -13.98 3.83
N THR A 99 2.36 -14.53 2.81
CA THR A 99 1.83 -15.91 2.84
C THR A 99 2.74 -16.94 2.20
N GLY A 100 3.97 -16.56 1.84
CA GLY A 100 4.95 -17.43 1.24
C GLY A 100 5.26 -17.07 -0.20
N THR A 101 5.71 -18.07 -0.97
CA THR A 101 6.28 -17.86 -2.29
C THR A 101 5.36 -18.43 -3.37
N ALA A 102 4.95 -17.59 -4.32
CA ALA A 102 4.38 -18.02 -5.58
C ALA A 102 5.52 -18.19 -6.62
N LEU A 103 5.80 -19.43 -6.99
CA LEU A 103 6.68 -19.75 -8.11
C LEU A 103 5.84 -19.77 -9.39
N GLN A 104 6.21 -18.94 -10.35
CA GLN A 104 5.69 -19.05 -11.70
C GLN A 104 6.74 -19.77 -12.56
N ASN A 105 6.46 -21.04 -12.84
CA ASN A 105 7.29 -21.84 -13.74
C ASN A 105 6.89 -21.49 -15.17
N PHE A 106 7.76 -20.79 -15.88
CA PHE A 106 7.58 -20.49 -17.29
C PHE A 106 8.28 -21.54 -18.16
N PRO A 107 7.76 -21.84 -19.36
CA PRO A 107 8.48 -22.66 -20.33
C PRO A 107 9.87 -22.09 -20.61
N VAL A 108 10.89 -22.93 -20.53
CA VAL A 108 12.28 -22.59 -20.85
C VAL A 108 12.36 -22.01 -22.26
N GLY A 109 13.09 -20.89 -22.41
CA GLY A 109 13.27 -20.20 -23.69
C GLY A 109 12.36 -18.99 -23.92
N ARG A 110 11.42 -18.69 -23.00
CA ARG A 110 10.75 -17.38 -23.04
C ARG A 110 11.72 -16.28 -22.63
N HIS A 111 12.00 -15.32 -23.51
CA HIS A 111 12.88 -14.20 -23.18
C HIS A 111 12.20 -13.12 -22.31
N TYR A 112 10.88 -13.15 -22.21
CA TYR A 112 10.08 -12.12 -21.54
C TYR A 112 8.80 -12.67 -20.93
N VAL A 113 8.37 -12.08 -19.81
CA VAL A 113 7.12 -12.32 -19.10
C VAL A 113 6.52 -10.99 -18.70
N ASP A 114 5.21 -10.84 -18.88
CA ASP A 114 4.44 -9.69 -18.41
C ASP A 114 3.01 -10.10 -18.07
N GLY A 115 2.45 -9.54 -17.00
CA GLY A 115 1.11 -9.86 -16.57
C GLY A 115 0.77 -9.33 -15.19
N ILE A 116 -0.46 -9.62 -14.77
CA ILE A 116 -0.98 -9.25 -13.46
C ILE A 116 -0.75 -10.40 -12.48
N ALA A 117 -0.12 -10.10 -11.35
CA ALA A 117 0.03 -10.98 -10.21
C ALA A 117 -0.87 -10.49 -9.07
N ARG A 118 -1.90 -11.27 -8.72
CA ARG A 118 -2.73 -11.04 -7.54
C ARG A 118 -2.02 -11.59 -6.31
N LEU A 119 -1.58 -10.70 -5.41
CA LEU A 119 -0.71 -11.04 -4.29
C LEU A 119 -1.31 -10.55 -2.97
N GLN A 120 -1.27 -11.39 -1.94
CA GLN A 120 -1.51 -10.91 -0.59
C GLN A 120 -0.32 -10.05 -0.16
N SER A 121 -0.52 -8.73 -0.10
CA SER A 121 0.53 -7.76 0.16
C SER A 121 0.83 -7.59 1.66
N PHE A 122 -0.10 -7.97 2.54
CA PHE A 122 0.02 -7.77 3.98
C PHE A 122 -0.31 -9.03 4.78
N ASP A 123 0.41 -9.23 5.89
CA ASP A 123 0.13 -10.29 6.84
C ASP A 123 -1.19 -9.99 7.60
N LEU A 124 -2.13 -10.93 7.52
CA LEU A 124 -3.43 -10.82 8.18
C LEU A 124 -3.31 -10.64 9.70
N THR A 125 -2.39 -11.38 10.33
CA THR A 125 -2.15 -11.32 11.77
C THR A 125 -1.51 -10.01 12.16
N ALA A 126 -0.60 -9.47 11.35
CA ALA A 126 0.00 -8.16 11.60
C ALA A 126 -1.05 -7.03 11.59
N VAL A 127 -1.97 -7.07 10.62
CA VAL A 127 -3.09 -6.11 10.54
C VAL A 127 -4.01 -6.22 11.76
N ILE A 128 -4.43 -7.44 12.13
CA ILE A 128 -5.27 -7.65 13.32
C ILE A 128 -4.55 -7.19 14.59
N ARG A 129 -3.26 -7.51 14.73
CA ARG A 129 -2.45 -7.11 15.88
C ARG A 129 -2.31 -5.59 15.99
N GLN A 130 -2.15 -4.89 14.87
CA GLN A 130 -2.09 -3.43 14.85
C GLN A 130 -3.37 -2.82 15.43
N CYS A 131 -4.54 -3.30 14.98
CA CYS A 131 -5.81 -2.82 15.50
C CYS A 131 -6.08 -3.28 16.94
N ALA A 132 -5.67 -4.48 17.32
CA ALA A 132 -5.76 -4.95 18.70
C ALA A 132 -4.89 -4.10 19.65
N GLY A 133 -3.68 -3.74 19.23
CA GLY A 133 -2.80 -2.86 20.01
C GLY A 133 -3.37 -1.45 20.18
N TRP A 134 -4.01 -0.91 19.14
CA TRP A 134 -4.77 0.34 19.27
C TRP A 134 -5.95 0.17 20.25
N PHE A 135 -6.75 -0.88 20.10
CA PHE A 135 -7.88 -1.13 20.99
C PHE A 135 -7.41 -1.22 22.45
N ASP A 136 -6.33 -1.95 22.71
CA ASP A 136 -5.74 -2.09 24.05
C ASP A 136 -5.11 -0.81 24.61
N SER A 137 -4.83 0.17 23.75
CA SER A 137 -4.39 1.51 24.17
C SER A 137 -5.55 2.41 24.65
N LEU A 138 -6.80 2.04 24.36
CA LEU A 138 -7.97 2.77 24.84
C LEU A 138 -8.15 2.58 26.35
N PRO A 139 -8.67 3.60 27.07
CA PRO A 139 -9.04 3.44 28.47
C PRO A 139 -10.03 2.29 28.68
N ASP A 140 -9.93 1.56 29.79
CA ASP A 140 -10.81 0.43 30.11
C ASP A 140 -12.30 0.78 30.04
N ALA A 141 -12.66 1.97 30.51
CA ALA A 141 -14.02 2.49 30.43
C ALA A 141 -14.51 2.56 28.97
N CYS A 142 -13.64 2.94 28.03
CA CYS A 142 -13.99 3.07 26.62
C CYS A 142 -14.01 1.73 25.88
N ARG A 143 -13.18 0.76 26.29
CA ARG A 143 -13.24 -0.61 25.76
C ARG A 143 -14.51 -1.35 26.17
N SER A 144 -14.97 -1.12 27.40
CA SER A 144 -16.07 -1.88 28.01
C SER A 144 -17.43 -1.20 27.88
N ALA A 145 -17.43 0.14 27.95
CA ALA A 145 -18.62 0.98 27.96
C ALA A 145 -18.40 2.23 27.09
N PRO A 146 -18.24 2.05 25.76
CA PRO A 146 -17.88 3.12 24.82
C PRO A 146 -18.90 4.27 24.73
N GLN A 147 -20.10 4.12 25.29
CA GLN A 147 -21.12 5.18 25.35
C GLN A 147 -20.93 6.14 26.55
N GLY A 148 -19.93 5.89 27.42
CA GLY A 148 -19.61 6.76 28.53
C GLY A 148 -18.98 8.08 28.09
N GLU A 149 -19.15 9.12 28.91
CA GLU A 149 -18.46 10.41 28.70
C GLU A 149 -16.94 10.21 28.71
N GLY A 150 -16.24 10.84 27.74
CA GLY A 150 -14.78 10.80 27.63
C GLY A 150 -14.23 9.85 26.55
N CYS A 151 -15.06 9.05 25.88
CA CYS A 151 -14.64 8.14 24.81
C CYS A 151 -14.74 8.80 23.43
N ALA A 152 -13.88 9.79 23.18
CA ALA A 152 -13.98 10.66 21.99
C ALA A 152 -13.45 10.06 20.67
N ALA A 153 -12.66 8.97 20.73
CA ALA A 153 -12.09 8.34 19.54
C ALA A 153 -12.20 6.81 19.60
N LEU A 154 -13.32 6.29 19.10
CA LEU A 154 -13.58 4.86 18.93
C LEU A 154 -13.21 4.37 17.52
N GLU A 155 -12.44 5.17 16.79
CA GLU A 155 -11.85 4.87 15.49
C GLU A 155 -10.42 5.41 15.44
N GLN A 156 -9.53 4.72 14.74
CA GLN A 156 -8.19 5.18 14.41
C GLN A 156 -7.77 4.73 13.01
N SER A 157 -7.23 5.66 12.23
CA SER A 157 -6.65 5.37 10.92
C SER A 157 -5.13 5.29 10.99
N PHE A 158 -4.55 4.40 10.20
CA PHE A 158 -3.12 4.18 10.03
C PHE A 158 -2.79 4.13 8.55
N SER A 159 -1.66 4.74 8.16
CA SER A 159 -1.10 4.65 6.81
C SER A 159 0.26 3.97 6.88
N PHE A 160 0.44 2.91 6.09
CA PHE A 160 1.67 2.14 6.00
C PHE A 160 2.23 2.19 4.58
N GLY A 161 3.56 2.17 4.47
CA GLY A 161 4.26 2.23 3.19
C GLY A 161 5.78 2.18 3.34
N PRO A 162 6.55 2.53 2.29
CA PRO A 162 8.01 2.44 2.30
C PRO A 162 8.72 3.18 3.45
N GLY A 163 8.17 4.32 3.91
CA GLY A 163 8.72 5.07 5.04
C GLY A 163 8.28 4.59 6.42
N ALA A 164 7.22 3.79 6.49
CA ALA A 164 6.61 3.28 7.72
C ALA A 164 5.94 1.92 7.43
N PRO A 165 6.71 0.83 7.36
CA PRO A 165 6.16 -0.49 7.04
C PRO A 165 5.24 -0.97 8.17
N LEU A 166 4.23 -1.77 7.82
CA LEU A 166 3.37 -2.44 8.81
C LEU A 166 4.22 -3.38 9.69
N PRO A 167 4.30 -3.16 11.02
CA PRO A 167 5.13 -3.98 11.88
C PRO A 167 4.71 -5.46 11.87
N GLY A 168 5.67 -6.35 11.65
CA GLY A 168 5.44 -7.79 11.61
C GLY A 168 4.88 -8.31 10.28
N SER A 169 4.63 -7.46 9.29
CA SER A 169 4.33 -7.89 7.92
C SER A 169 5.62 -7.93 7.09
N ALA A 170 5.89 -9.07 6.43
CA ALA A 170 7.03 -9.18 5.52
C ALA A 170 6.83 -8.31 4.25
N PRO A 171 7.90 -7.76 3.66
CA PRO A 171 7.81 -7.08 2.36
C PRO A 171 7.54 -8.08 1.24
N LEU A 172 7.13 -7.57 0.08
CA LEU A 172 7.10 -8.35 -1.15
C LEU A 172 8.52 -8.46 -1.71
N SER A 173 8.84 -9.60 -2.32
CA SER A 173 10.10 -9.79 -3.05
C SER A 173 9.86 -10.42 -4.41
N ILE A 174 10.57 -9.93 -5.42
CA ILE A 174 10.54 -10.50 -6.77
C ILE A 174 11.97 -10.82 -7.23
N SER A 175 12.14 -11.99 -7.83
CA SER A 175 13.42 -12.46 -8.39
C SER A 175 13.16 -13.32 -9.63
N ALA A 176 14.14 -13.43 -10.52
CA ALA A 176 14.06 -14.30 -11.69
C ALA A 176 15.37 -15.08 -11.86
N ASN A 177 15.26 -16.31 -12.36
CA ASN A 177 16.38 -17.12 -12.82
C ASN A 177 16.37 -17.15 -14.35
N CYS A 178 17.45 -16.67 -14.96
CA CYS A 178 17.68 -16.73 -16.39
C CYS A 178 18.64 -17.87 -16.73
N VAL A 179 18.56 -18.37 -17.96
CA VAL A 179 19.44 -19.43 -18.48
C VAL A 179 20.94 -19.09 -18.35
N ASN A 180 21.29 -17.80 -18.37
CA ASN A 180 22.66 -17.29 -18.28
C ASN A 180 23.00 -16.62 -16.92
N GLY A 181 22.13 -16.73 -15.91
CA GLY A 181 22.37 -16.17 -14.59
C GLY A 181 21.11 -15.69 -13.87
N ASP A 182 21.23 -15.39 -12.59
CA ASP A 182 20.10 -14.94 -11.78
C ASP A 182 19.97 -13.42 -11.73
N ILE A 183 18.74 -12.94 -11.64
CA ILE A 183 18.42 -11.56 -11.31
C ILE A 183 18.18 -11.48 -9.81
N ALA A 184 19.00 -10.68 -9.13
CA ALA A 184 18.95 -10.52 -7.69
C ALA A 184 17.55 -10.11 -7.21
N PRO A 185 17.09 -10.63 -6.05
CA PRO A 185 15.80 -10.27 -5.51
C PRO A 185 15.69 -8.77 -5.24
N ARG A 186 14.55 -8.19 -5.62
CA ARG A 186 14.15 -6.83 -5.24
C ARG A 186 13.11 -6.91 -4.15
N GLN A 187 13.24 -6.06 -3.13
CA GLN A 187 12.25 -5.94 -2.05
C GLN A 187 11.40 -4.71 -2.25
N ILE A 188 10.10 -4.85 -2.01
CA ILE A 188 9.10 -3.80 -2.19
C ILE A 188 8.19 -3.78 -0.98
N THR A 189 8.04 -2.60 -0.38
CA THR A 189 7.11 -2.39 0.72
C THR A 189 5.78 -1.86 0.16
N PRO A 190 4.69 -2.63 0.26
CA PRO A 190 3.38 -2.22 -0.23
C PRO A 190 2.77 -1.11 0.62
N ARG A 191 1.75 -0.43 0.09
CA ARG A 191 1.02 0.65 0.77
C ARG A 191 -0.35 0.20 1.26
N LEU A 192 -0.71 0.54 2.49
CA LEU A 192 -1.98 0.19 3.14
C LEU A 192 -2.52 1.38 3.92
N GLU A 193 -3.79 1.70 3.68
CA GLU A 193 -4.62 2.53 4.55
C GLU A 193 -5.52 1.62 5.39
N LEU A 194 -5.26 1.59 6.69
CA LEU A 194 -5.95 0.73 7.64
C LEU A 194 -6.82 1.56 8.58
N ARG A 195 -8.11 1.24 8.67
CA ARG A 195 -9.05 1.81 9.64
C ARG A 195 -9.37 0.79 10.72
N CYS A 196 -8.99 1.08 11.95
CA CYS A 196 -9.37 0.29 13.10
C CYS A 196 -10.57 0.94 13.78
N LEU A 197 -11.62 0.16 14.02
CA LEU A 197 -12.92 0.60 14.52
C LEU A 197 -13.27 -0.18 15.77
N HIS A 198 -13.88 0.48 16.75
CA HIS A 198 -14.50 -0.19 17.88
C HIS A 198 -15.78 -0.90 17.42
N GLU A 199 -16.09 -2.06 17.99
CA GLU A 199 -17.25 -2.88 17.58
C GLU A 199 -18.58 -2.11 17.58
N THR A 200 -18.74 -1.14 18.48
CA THR A 200 -19.94 -0.29 18.56
C THR A 200 -20.10 0.68 17.40
N ILE A 201 -19.01 1.16 16.79
CA ILE A 201 -19.10 1.95 15.56
C ILE A 201 -19.49 1.02 14.41
N CYS A 202 -18.92 -0.18 14.37
CA CYS A 202 -19.16 -1.13 13.28
C CYS A 202 -20.63 -1.56 13.18
N LEU A 203 -21.26 -1.82 14.32
CA LEU A 203 -22.68 -2.18 14.40
C LEU A 203 -23.64 -1.04 14.03
N ALA A 204 -23.15 0.20 14.00
CA ALA A 204 -23.94 1.36 13.59
C ALA A 204 -23.75 1.73 12.11
N ALA A 205 -22.68 1.24 11.48
CA ALA A 205 -22.30 1.58 10.11
C ALA A 205 -22.78 0.56 9.06
N PHE A 206 -23.15 -0.65 9.49
CA PHE A 206 -23.56 -1.78 8.64
C PHE A 206 -24.70 -2.57 9.29
#